data_AF-A0A2T2NEB7-F1
#
_entry.id   AF-A0A2T2NEB7-F1
#
_cell.length_a   1.000
_cell.length_b   1.000
_cell.length_c   1.000
_cell.angle_alpha   90.00
_cell.angle_beta   90.00
_cell.angle_gamma   90.00
#
_symmetry.space_group_name_H-M   'P 1'
#
loop_
_entity.id
_entity.type
_entity.pdbx_description
1 polymer ?
#
loop_
_entity_poly.entity_id
_entity_poly.type
_entity_poly.pdbx_seq_one_letter_code
_entity_poly.pdbx_strand_id
1 'polypeptide(L)'
;MAEQTLNIPQVIVFLVLTVLAVRWYFAKPSGTQQPAQRAPPRINPAQIDQIAQMFPQLSRRDIAWDLQRNGGNVAATTERVLSGRTLDPAPPSFNPPPSRSNPPSRTATPPTKPAQPDLITRYNLKSKLSTTTSGSEEPQKSKAWSQDRNERQANLQRRREEMILAARRKMEEKDKAKASDVAPSAGPS
;
A
#
# COMPACT_ATOMS: atom_id res chain seq x y z
N MET A 1 -19.22 -65.28 32.34
CA MET A 1 -18.16 -65.67 31.39
C MET A 1 -18.62 -65.23 30.02
N ALA A 2 -18.29 -64.00 29.61
CA ALA A 2 -18.57 -63.54 28.25
C ALA A 2 -17.25 -63.68 27.48
N GLU A 3 -17.09 -64.81 26.81
CA GLU A 3 -16.01 -65.04 25.86
C GLU A 3 -16.28 -64.10 24.67
N GLN A 4 -15.81 -62.86 24.76
CA GLN A 4 -15.91 -61.88 23.69
C GLN A 4 -15.00 -62.39 22.56
N THR A 5 -15.56 -63.15 21.62
CA THR A 5 -14.88 -63.57 20.39
C THR A 5 -14.63 -62.32 19.55
N LEU A 6 -13.57 -61.59 19.90
CA LEU A 6 -13.19 -60.36 19.25
C LEU A 6 -12.64 -60.73 17.88
N ASN A 7 -13.52 -60.72 16.88
CA ASN A 7 -13.16 -61.08 15.52
C ASN A 7 -12.05 -60.14 15.03
N ILE A 8 -10.86 -60.71 14.84
CA ILE A 8 -9.68 -60.05 14.27
C ILE A 8 -10.04 -59.14 13.06
N PRO A 9 -10.89 -59.55 12.09
CA PRO A 9 -11.27 -58.66 10.99
C PRO A 9 -12.02 -57.40 11.44
N GLN A 10 -12.84 -57.48 12.48
CA GLN A 10 -13.61 -56.34 13.00
C GLN A 10 -12.70 -55.34 13.74
N VAL A 11 -11.66 -55.83 14.42
CA VAL A 11 -10.63 -54.98 15.04
C VAL A 11 -9.87 -54.19 13.98
N ILE A 12 -9.50 -54.84 12.87
CA ILE A 12 -8.80 -54.17 11.76
C ILE A 12 -9.66 -53.05 11.15
N VAL A 13 -10.94 -53.30 10.92
CA VAL A 13 -11.87 -52.27 10.39
C VAL A 13 -11.98 -51.08 11.34
N PHE A 14 -12.13 -51.34 12.64
CA PHE A 14 -12.17 -50.26 13.64
C PHE A 14 -10.86 -49.46 13.70
N LEU A 15 -9.72 -50.13 13.58
CA LEU A 15 -8.40 -49.50 13.57
C LEU A 15 -8.22 -48.61 12.33
N VAL A 16 -8.66 -49.08 11.17
CA VAL A 16 -8.63 -48.27 9.93
C VAL A 16 -9.56 -47.06 10.05
N LEU A 17 -10.78 -47.23 10.55
CA LEU A 17 -11.74 -46.12 10.73
C LEU A 17 -11.24 -45.08 11.73
N THR A 18 -10.65 -45.52 12.85
CA THR A 18 -10.06 -44.61 13.85
C THR A 18 -8.83 -43.90 13.32
N VAL A 19 -7.94 -44.58 12.59
CA VAL A 19 -6.80 -43.93 11.92
C VAL A 19 -7.27 -42.93 10.88
N LEU A 20 -8.30 -43.24 10.09
CA LEU A 20 -8.84 -42.33 9.08
C LEU A 20 -9.53 -41.11 9.72
N ALA A 21 -10.24 -41.31 10.82
CA ALA A 21 -10.86 -40.24 11.60
C ALA A 21 -9.80 -39.34 12.25
N VAL A 22 -8.75 -39.90 12.85
CA VAL A 22 -7.61 -39.15 13.40
C VAL A 22 -6.88 -38.43 12.26
N ARG A 23 -6.60 -39.11 11.16
CA ARG A 23 -5.97 -38.51 9.97
C ARG A 23 -6.79 -37.33 9.47
N TRP A 24 -8.11 -37.42 9.44
CA TRP A 24 -9.01 -36.36 8.99
C TRP A 24 -9.16 -35.23 10.02
N TYR A 25 -9.23 -35.56 11.31
CA TYR A 25 -9.36 -34.57 12.39
C TYR A 25 -8.05 -33.79 12.63
N PHE A 26 -6.90 -34.43 12.46
CA PHE A 26 -5.57 -33.80 12.52
C PHE A 26 -5.12 -33.20 11.18
N ALA A 27 -5.60 -33.72 10.06
CA ALA A 27 -5.58 -32.99 8.79
C ALA A 27 -6.66 -31.91 8.84
N LYS A 28 -6.42 -30.86 9.65
CA LYS A 28 -6.97 -29.54 9.32
C LYS A 28 -6.81 -29.38 7.82
N PRO A 29 -7.84 -28.94 7.08
CA PRO A 29 -7.60 -28.40 5.77
C PRO A 29 -6.71 -27.18 6.03
N SER A 30 -5.39 -27.40 5.99
CA SER A 30 -4.51 -26.46 5.33
C SER A 30 -5.14 -26.44 3.96
N GLY A 31 -6.10 -25.54 3.78
CA GLY A 31 -6.82 -25.40 2.53
C GLY A 31 -5.72 -25.46 1.49
N THR A 32 -5.86 -26.36 0.52
CA THR A 32 -5.07 -26.30 -0.68
C THR A 32 -5.39 -24.93 -1.25
N GLN A 33 -4.68 -23.91 -0.75
CA GLN A 33 -4.39 -22.70 -1.44
C GLN A 33 -3.66 -23.27 -2.63
N GLN A 34 -4.43 -23.59 -3.70
CA GLN A 34 -3.94 -23.50 -5.06
C GLN A 34 -2.96 -22.35 -5.02
N PRO A 35 -1.66 -22.56 -5.31
CA PRO A 35 -0.67 -21.52 -5.18
C PRO A 35 -1.30 -20.35 -5.89
N ALA A 36 -1.77 -19.36 -5.10
CA ALA A 36 -2.44 -18.21 -5.66
C ALA A 36 -1.38 -17.74 -6.64
N GLN A 37 -1.68 -17.78 -7.93
CA GLN A 37 -0.77 -17.28 -8.95
C GLN A 37 -0.45 -15.89 -8.45
N ARG A 38 0.69 -15.77 -7.76
CA ARG A 38 1.04 -14.59 -6.98
C ARG A 38 1.32 -13.65 -8.11
N ALA A 39 0.32 -12.83 -8.43
CA ALA A 39 0.43 -11.88 -9.50
C ALA A 39 1.79 -11.24 -9.31
N PRO A 40 2.69 -11.31 -10.32
CA PRO A 40 4.07 -10.94 -10.13
C PRO A 40 4.06 -9.56 -9.48
N PRO A 41 4.86 -9.38 -8.41
CA PRO A 41 4.85 -8.15 -7.63
C PRO A 41 4.93 -6.98 -8.60
N ARG A 42 3.94 -6.08 -8.55
CA ARG A 42 3.83 -5.01 -9.54
C ARG A 42 5.06 -4.13 -9.42
N ILE A 43 5.98 -4.29 -10.37
CA ILE A 43 7.21 -3.51 -10.45
C ILE A 43 6.80 -2.08 -10.80
N ASN A 44 7.11 -1.13 -9.92
CA ASN A 44 6.84 0.27 -10.18
C ASN A 44 7.99 0.86 -11.01
N PRO A 45 7.75 1.44 -12.20
CA PRO A 45 8.81 2.02 -13.02
C PRO A 45 9.64 3.09 -12.29
N ALA A 46 9.03 3.84 -11.36
CA ALA A 46 9.73 4.85 -10.58
C ALA A 46 10.85 4.28 -9.69
N GLN A 47 10.71 3.03 -9.24
CA GLN A 47 11.73 2.35 -8.44
C GLN A 47 12.96 1.99 -9.28
N ILE A 48 12.72 1.55 -10.53
CA ILE A 48 13.79 1.28 -11.49
C ILE A 48 14.53 2.57 -11.81
N ASP A 49 13.82 3.67 -12.04
CA ASP A 49 14.40 4.98 -12.33
C ASP A 49 15.30 5.47 -11.18
N GLN A 50 14.84 5.33 -9.93
CA GLN A 50 15.61 5.71 -8.75
C GLN A 50 16.94 4.94 -8.67
N ILE A 51 16.91 3.62 -8.85
CA ILE A 51 18.12 2.80 -8.79
C ILE A 51 19.04 3.09 -9.98
N ALA A 52 18.47 3.28 -11.18
CA ALA A 52 19.24 3.64 -12.37
C ALA A 52 19.93 5.00 -12.23
N GLN A 53 19.37 5.93 -11.46
CA GLN A 53 19.99 7.23 -11.18
C GLN A 53 21.13 7.13 -10.15
N MET A 54 21.04 6.22 -9.18
CA MET A 54 22.12 5.97 -8.21
C MET A 54 23.26 5.13 -8.81
N PHE A 55 22.93 4.19 -9.70
CA PHE A 55 23.87 3.24 -10.29
C PHE A 55 23.73 3.24 -11.82
N PRO A 56 24.24 4.27 -12.52
CA PRO A 56 24.12 4.39 -13.98
C PRO A 56 24.83 3.26 -14.74
N GLN A 57 25.77 2.55 -14.11
CA GLN A 57 26.46 1.40 -14.66
C GLN A 57 25.58 0.12 -14.73
N LEU A 58 24.47 0.07 -14.00
CA LEU A 58 23.58 -1.08 -13.98
C LEU A 58 22.51 -0.95 -15.06
N SER A 59 22.27 -2.06 -15.77
CA SER A 59 21.22 -2.07 -16.78
C SER A 59 19.84 -2.00 -16.10
N ARG A 60 18.96 -1.15 -16.64
CA ARG A 60 17.56 -1.02 -16.18
C ARG A 60 16.81 -2.35 -16.21
N ARG A 61 17.18 -3.25 -17.12
CA ARG A 61 16.59 -4.58 -17.28
C ARG A 61 16.97 -5.49 -16.12
N ASP A 62 18.23 -5.48 -15.70
CA ASP A 62 18.71 -6.30 -14.58
C ASP A 62 18.19 -5.75 -13.24
N ILE A 63 18.07 -4.43 -13.11
CA ILE A 63 17.40 -3.78 -11.97
C ILE A 63 15.93 -4.22 -11.87
N ALA A 64 15.20 -4.14 -12.97
CA ALA A 64 13.79 -4.53 -13.00
C ALA A 64 13.61 -6.02 -12.64
N TRP A 65 14.54 -6.86 -13.07
CA TRP A 65 14.56 -8.29 -12.79
C TRP A 65 14.89 -8.61 -11.32
N ASP A 66 15.90 -7.96 -10.73
CA ASP A 66 16.19 -8.14 -9.31
C ASP A 66 15.03 -7.62 -8.44
N LEU A 67 14.45 -6.46 -8.79
CA LEU A 67 13.24 -5.92 -8.13
C LEU A 67 12.06 -6.90 -8.23
N GLN A 68 11.87 -7.57 -9.36
CA GLN A 68 10.81 -8.57 -9.50
C GLN A 68 10.98 -9.73 -8.51
N ARG A 69 12.22 -10.24 -8.37
CA ARG A 69 12.52 -11.33 -7.43
C ARG A 69 12.49 -10.88 -5.97
N ASN A 70 12.86 -9.64 -5.73
CA ASN A 70 12.94 -9.01 -4.41
C ASN A 70 11.61 -8.37 -3.97
N GLY A 71 10.52 -8.59 -4.71
CA GLY A 71 9.19 -8.10 -4.35
C GLY A 71 9.00 -6.59 -4.44
N GLY A 72 9.83 -5.88 -5.23
CA GLY A 72 9.80 -4.43 -5.38
C GLY A 72 10.52 -3.66 -4.26
N ASN A 73 11.41 -4.32 -3.52
CA ASN A 73 12.19 -3.67 -2.46
C ASN A 73 13.45 -2.97 -3.02
N VAL A 74 13.37 -1.65 -3.12
CA VAL A 74 14.49 -0.80 -3.58
C VAL A 74 15.66 -0.87 -2.63
N ALA A 75 15.43 -0.76 -1.31
CA ALA A 75 16.50 -0.73 -0.32
C ALA A 75 17.34 -2.02 -0.36
N ALA A 76 16.70 -3.18 -0.41
CA ALA A 76 17.40 -4.45 -0.50
C ALA A 76 18.21 -4.61 -1.80
N THR A 77 17.76 -3.99 -2.89
CA THR A 77 18.50 -3.96 -4.17
C THR A 77 19.72 -3.05 -4.04
N THR A 78 19.55 -1.86 -3.48
CA THR A 78 20.63 -0.90 -3.22
C THR A 78 21.72 -1.49 -2.30
N GLU A 79 21.34 -2.08 -1.16
CA GLU A 79 22.27 -2.71 -0.21
C GLU A 79 23.06 -3.87 -0.85
N ARG A 80 22.43 -4.63 -1.76
CA ARG A 80 23.11 -5.69 -2.50
C ARG A 80 24.16 -5.15 -3.45
N VAL A 81 23.84 -4.06 -4.17
CA VAL A 81 24.77 -3.40 -5.08
C VAL A 81 25.92 -2.77 -4.29
N LEU A 82 25.63 -2.12 -3.16
CA LEU A 82 26.63 -1.52 -2.28
C LEU A 82 27.55 -2.55 -1.61
N SER A 83 27.05 -3.75 -1.31
CA SER A 83 27.87 -4.86 -0.78
C SER A 83 28.77 -5.52 -1.84
N GLY A 84 28.85 -4.95 -3.05
CA GLY A 84 29.73 -5.42 -4.12
C GLY A 84 29.16 -6.61 -4.90
N ARG A 85 27.92 -7.03 -4.61
CA ARG A 85 27.27 -8.11 -5.34
C ARG A 85 26.60 -7.54 -6.59
N THR A 86 27.06 -7.97 -7.76
CA THR A 86 26.44 -7.60 -9.03
C THR A 86 25.02 -8.16 -9.12
N LEU A 87 24.12 -7.43 -9.80
CA LEU A 87 22.78 -7.92 -10.09
C LEU A 87 22.85 -9.12 -11.04
N ASP A 88 21.95 -10.08 -10.85
CA ASP A 88 21.87 -11.26 -11.72
C ASP A 88 21.31 -10.84 -13.09
N PRO A 89 21.94 -11.19 -14.22
CA PRO A 89 21.46 -10.83 -15.54
C PRO A 89 20.03 -11.33 -15.77
N ALA A 90 19.19 -10.45 -16.32
CA ALA A 90 17.83 -10.82 -16.67
C ALA A 90 17.81 -11.83 -17.83
N PRO A 91 16.96 -12.87 -17.78
CA PRO A 91 16.83 -13.81 -18.89
C PRO A 91 16.29 -13.08 -20.14
N PRO A 92 16.60 -13.56 -21.35
CA PRO A 92 16.19 -12.91 -22.60
C PRO A 92 14.66 -12.85 -22.78
N SER A 93 13.90 -13.71 -22.09
CA SER A 93 12.43 -13.70 -22.07
C SER A 93 11.83 -12.62 -21.17
N PHE A 94 12.62 -11.94 -20.34
CA PHE A 94 12.12 -10.92 -19.44
C PHE A 94 11.94 -9.58 -20.15
N ASN A 95 10.69 -9.11 -20.20
CA ASN A 95 10.35 -7.81 -20.76
C ASN A 95 10.09 -6.79 -19.62
N PRO A 96 10.97 -5.80 -19.39
CA PRO A 96 10.80 -4.82 -18.33
C PRO A 96 9.61 -3.89 -18.60
N PRO A 97 8.99 -3.31 -17.56
CA PRO A 97 7.93 -2.32 -17.76
C PRO A 97 8.45 -1.11 -18.54
N PRO A 98 7.65 -0.51 -19.44
CA PRO A 98 8.07 0.63 -20.24
C PRO A 98 8.48 1.80 -19.33
N SER A 99 9.65 2.38 -19.60
CA SER A 99 10.15 3.54 -18.88
C SER A 99 9.19 4.71 -19.07
N ARG A 100 8.71 5.30 -17.98
CA ARG A 100 7.99 6.57 -18.08
C ARG A 100 9.02 7.66 -18.26
N SER A 101 9.22 8.10 -19.52
CA SER A 101 9.93 9.35 -19.76
C SER A 101 9.16 10.45 -19.05
N ASN A 102 9.70 10.91 -17.92
CA ASN A 102 9.13 12.02 -17.19
C ASN A 102 9.45 13.26 -18.03
N PRO A 103 8.46 13.94 -18.65
CA PRO A 103 8.75 15.19 -19.33
C PRO A 103 9.38 16.16 -18.32
N PRO A 104 10.33 17.02 -18.73
CA PRO A 104 10.88 18.05 -17.85
C PRO A 104 9.69 18.81 -17.25
N SER A 105 9.74 19.01 -15.93
CA SER A 105 8.69 19.61 -15.11
C SER A 105 8.21 20.94 -15.70
N ARG A 106 7.26 20.88 -16.63
CA ARG A 106 6.39 21.99 -16.98
C ARG A 106 5.41 22.12 -15.84
N THR A 107 5.36 23.29 -15.24
CA THR A 107 4.33 23.74 -14.31
C THR A 107 2.98 23.21 -14.80
N ALA A 108 2.44 22.21 -14.10
CA ALA A 108 1.21 21.57 -14.50
C ALA A 108 0.08 22.60 -14.37
N THR A 109 -0.42 23.08 -15.50
CA THR A 109 -1.75 23.67 -15.56
C THR A 109 -2.71 22.57 -15.07
N PRO A 110 -3.47 22.78 -13.98
CA PRO A 110 -4.30 21.73 -13.44
C PRO A 110 -5.31 21.32 -14.51
N PRO A 111 -5.46 20.02 -14.83
CA PRO A 111 -6.53 19.57 -15.70
C PRO A 111 -7.85 19.96 -15.03
N THR A 112 -8.77 20.56 -15.79
CA THR A 112 -10.14 20.84 -15.35
C THR A 112 -10.78 19.54 -14.91
N LYS A 113 -10.74 19.27 -13.60
CA LYS A 113 -11.34 18.07 -13.02
C LYS A 113 -12.85 18.18 -13.22
N PRO A 114 -13.55 17.11 -13.67
CA PRO A 114 -15.00 17.08 -13.56
C PRO A 114 -15.38 17.30 -12.09
N ALA A 115 -16.50 17.96 -11.82
CA ALA A 115 -16.99 18.30 -10.48
C ALA A 115 -17.16 17.03 -9.64
N GLN A 116 -16.09 16.58 -9.00
CA GLN A 116 -16.13 15.48 -8.05
C GLN A 116 -16.86 15.99 -6.81
N PRO A 117 -17.77 15.20 -6.21
CA PRO A 117 -18.45 15.59 -4.99
C PRO A 117 -17.42 15.90 -3.90
N ASP A 118 -17.68 16.96 -3.13
CA ASP A 118 -16.78 17.45 -2.09
C ASP A 118 -16.30 16.33 -1.17
N LEU A 119 -15.00 16.33 -0.87
CA LEU A 119 -14.38 15.32 0.00
C LEU A 119 -15.01 15.32 1.40
N ILE A 120 -15.49 16.47 1.87
CA ILE A 120 -16.21 16.63 3.14
C ILE A 120 -17.49 15.79 3.13
N THR A 121 -18.23 15.81 2.02
CA THR A 121 -19.47 15.06 1.83
C THR A 121 -19.19 13.57 1.66
N ARG A 122 -18.18 13.20 0.87
CA ARG A 122 -17.76 11.81 0.67
C ARG A 122 -17.35 11.10 1.97
N TYR A 123 -16.72 11.83 2.89
CA TYR A 123 -16.24 11.30 4.16
C TYR A 123 -17.11 11.71 5.36
N ASN A 124 -18.30 12.27 5.13
CA ASN A 124 -19.23 12.71 6.19
C ASN A 124 -18.58 13.59 7.28
N LEU A 125 -17.65 14.47 6.90
CA LEU A 125 -16.87 15.30 7.84
C LEU A 125 -17.60 16.55 8.33
N LYS A 126 -18.88 16.72 7.98
CA LYS A 126 -19.67 17.93 8.30
C LYS A 126 -19.79 18.19 9.80
N SER A 127 -19.93 17.15 10.63
CA SER A 127 -20.03 17.27 12.10
C SER A 127 -18.73 17.70 12.77
N LYS A 128 -17.57 17.43 12.15
CA LYS A 128 -16.27 17.85 12.65
C LYS A 128 -15.98 19.32 12.35
N LEU A 129 -16.55 19.88 11.28
CA LEU A 129 -16.44 21.31 11.00
C LEU A 129 -17.10 22.16 12.10
N SER A 130 -18.29 21.79 12.58
CA SER A 130 -18.99 22.53 13.63
C SER A 130 -18.28 22.44 14.99
N THR A 131 -17.62 21.32 15.27
CA THR A 131 -16.86 21.10 16.50
C THR A 131 -15.50 21.83 16.49
N THR A 132 -14.84 21.95 15.34
CA THR A 132 -13.46 22.49 15.23
C THR A 132 -13.39 24.02 15.32
N THR A 133 -14.51 24.74 15.23
CA THR A 133 -14.59 26.19 15.54
C THR A 133 -14.24 26.50 17.00
N SER A 134 -14.25 25.50 17.88
CA SER A 134 -13.76 25.59 19.25
C SER A 134 -12.39 24.95 19.32
N GLY A 135 -11.34 25.78 19.28
CA GLY A 135 -9.94 25.38 19.20
C GLY A 135 -9.58 24.26 20.19
N SER A 136 -9.21 23.10 19.66
CA SER A 136 -8.62 22.00 20.42
C SER A 136 -7.37 21.54 19.68
N GLU A 137 -6.24 22.12 20.05
CA GLU A 137 -4.91 21.60 19.73
C GLU A 137 -4.71 20.32 20.53
N GLU A 138 -4.97 19.16 19.92
CA GLU A 138 -4.59 17.89 20.50
C GLU A 138 -3.08 17.65 20.31
N PRO A 139 -2.39 17.13 21.35
CA PRO A 139 -0.94 16.98 21.34
C PRO A 139 -0.51 15.94 20.30
N GLN A 140 0.47 16.32 19.47
CA GLN A 140 1.17 15.48 18.51
C GLN A 140 1.83 14.28 19.21
N LYS A 141 1.09 13.22 19.50
CA LYS A 141 1.69 11.95 19.93
C LYS A 141 2.44 11.33 18.75
N SER A 142 3.68 10.97 19.03
CA SER A 142 4.74 10.48 18.16
C SER A 142 4.25 9.71 16.92
N LYS A 143 4.80 10.08 15.76
CA LYS A 143 4.62 9.45 14.44
C LYS A 143 5.17 8.01 14.37
N ALA A 144 4.75 7.12 15.26
CA ALA A 144 5.03 5.70 15.15
C ALA A 144 3.92 5.04 14.33
N TRP A 145 4.32 4.29 13.31
CA TRP A 145 3.42 3.44 12.55
C TRP A 145 3.05 2.24 13.42
N SER A 146 1.78 2.10 13.81
CA SER A 146 1.35 1.00 14.69
C SER A 146 1.62 -0.35 14.02
N GLN A 147 2.04 -1.34 14.82
CA GLN A 147 2.21 -2.71 14.34
C GLN A 147 0.86 -3.41 14.09
N ASP A 148 -0.20 -2.97 14.78
CA ASP A 148 -1.57 -3.43 14.55
C ASP A 148 -2.19 -2.83 13.27
N ARG A 149 -2.85 -3.68 12.48
CA ARG A 149 -3.46 -3.32 11.18
C ARG A 149 -4.66 -2.39 11.35
N ASN A 150 -5.49 -2.61 12.36
CA ASN A 150 -6.71 -1.82 12.59
C ASN A 150 -6.34 -0.43 13.10
N GLU A 151 -5.41 -0.35 14.06
CA GLU A 151 -4.90 0.94 14.55
C GLU A 151 -4.23 1.77 13.46
N ARG A 152 -3.52 1.10 12.54
CA ARG A 152 -2.84 1.76 11.42
C ARG A 152 -3.85 2.34 10.44
N GLN A 153 -4.90 1.58 10.12
CA GLN A 153 -5.98 2.06 9.27
C GLN A 153 -6.69 3.26 9.92
N ALA A 154 -6.99 3.20 11.21
CA ALA A 154 -7.60 4.31 11.94
C ALA A 154 -6.71 5.56 11.96
N ASN A 155 -5.40 5.40 12.22
CA ASN A 155 -4.44 6.51 12.20
C ASN A 155 -4.29 7.14 10.81
N LEU A 156 -4.30 6.34 9.74
CA LEU A 156 -4.24 6.86 8.37
C LEU A 156 -5.53 7.59 7.98
N GLN A 157 -6.69 7.10 8.43
CA GLN A 157 -7.97 7.79 8.25
C GLN A 157 -7.95 9.14 8.96
N ARG A 158 -7.55 9.21 10.24
CA ARG A 158 -7.43 10.47 10.99
C ARG A 158 -6.52 11.49 10.29
N ARG A 159 -5.32 11.09 9.88
CA ARG A 159 -4.40 11.97 9.13
C ARG A 159 -4.99 12.47 7.82
N ARG A 160 -5.76 11.62 7.12
CA ARG A 160 -6.43 12.01 5.88
C ARG A 160 -7.53 13.04 6.14
N GLU A 161 -8.32 12.84 7.18
CA GLU A 161 -9.38 13.77 7.60
C GLU A 161 -8.80 15.13 7.99
N GLU A 162 -7.75 15.15 8.82
CA GLU A 162 -7.02 16.37 9.22
C GLU A 162 -6.48 17.12 7.99
N MET A 163 -5.87 16.39 7.05
CA MET A 163 -5.36 16.99 5.81
C MET A 163 -6.47 17.63 4.97
N ILE A 164 -7.64 16.99 4.88
CA ILE A 164 -8.79 17.53 4.14
C ILE A 164 -9.28 18.82 4.78
N LEU A 165 -9.38 18.87 6.12
CA LEU A 165 -9.79 20.06 6.85
C LEU A 165 -8.77 21.20 6.71
N ALA A 166 -7.49 20.90 6.88
CA ALA A 166 -6.41 21.89 6.72
C ALA A 166 -6.33 22.43 5.29
N ALA A 167 -6.51 21.57 4.28
CA ALA A 167 -6.55 22.00 2.88
C ALA A 167 -7.73 22.95 2.60
N ARG A 168 -8.90 22.69 3.19
CA ARG A 168 -10.06 23.57 3.06
C ARG A 168 -9.79 24.94 3.68
N ARG A 169 -9.29 24.97 4.92
CA ARG A 169 -8.91 26.22 5.60
C ARG A 169 -7.90 27.04 4.79
N LYS A 170 -6.86 26.38 4.27
CA LYS A 170 -5.83 27.02 3.43
C LYS A 170 -6.40 27.55 2.11
N MET A 171 -7.42 26.90 1.55
CA MET A 171 -8.09 27.39 0.34
C MET A 171 -8.95 28.62 0.65
N GLU A 172 -9.72 28.59 1.73
CA GLU A 172 -10.53 29.73 2.18
C GLU A 172 -9.68 30.96 2.51
N GLU A 173 -8.53 30.79 3.16
CA GLU A 173 -7.57 31.88 3.43
C GLU A 173 -7.01 32.48 2.13
N LYS A 174 -6.70 31.63 1.13
CA LYS A 174 -6.22 32.09 -0.18
C LYS A 174 -7.29 32.80 -0.99
N ASP A 175 -8.54 32.35 -0.93
CA ASP A 175 -9.65 33.00 -1.63
C ASP A 175 -9.96 34.35 -1.00
N LYS A 176 -9.90 34.46 0.34
CA LYS A 176 -9.98 35.75 1.05
C LYS A 176 -8.83 36.69 0.69
N ALA A 177 -7.59 36.19 0.65
CA ALA A 177 -6.42 37.01 0.30
C ALA A 177 -6.49 37.51 -1.16
N LYS A 178 -6.95 36.67 -2.10
CA LYS A 178 -7.19 37.08 -3.49
C LYS A 178 -8.32 38.09 -3.61
N ALA A 179 -9.39 37.93 -2.83
CA ALA A 179 -10.49 38.90 -2.82
C ALA A 179 -10.06 40.27 -2.26
N SER A 180 -9.16 40.31 -1.27
CA SER A 180 -8.61 41.58 -0.75
C SER A 180 -7.59 42.24 -1.67
N ASP A 181 -6.81 41.46 -2.45
CA ASP A 181 -5.81 41.97 -3.39
C ASP A 181 -6.45 42.62 -4.64
N VAL A 182 -7.66 42.20 -5.01
CA VAL A 182 -8.44 42.78 -6.12
C VAL A 182 -9.21 44.05 -5.71
N ALA A 183 -9.29 44.37 -4.42
CA ALA A 183 -10.12 45.47 -3.89
C ALA A 183 -9.46 46.87 -3.74
N PRO A 184 -8.14 47.14 -3.87
CA PRO A 184 -7.60 48.47 -3.57
C PRO A 184 -7.34 49.39 -4.79
N SER A 185 -7.97 49.19 -5.96
CA SER A 185 -7.75 50.09 -7.13
C SER A 185 -9.00 50.80 -7.67
N ALA A 186 -10.11 50.84 -6.93
CA ALA A 186 -11.29 51.63 -7.27
C ALA A 186 -11.56 52.68 -6.18
N GLY A 187 -10.65 53.66 -6.06
CA GLY A 187 -10.83 54.88 -5.28
C GLY A 187 -11.01 56.08 -6.22
N PRO A 188 -12.05 56.92 -6.04
CA PRO A 188 -12.44 57.95 -6.99
C PRO A 188 -11.66 59.26 -6.79
N SER A 189 -11.25 59.90 -7.90
CA SER A 189 -11.20 61.36 -8.12
C SER A 189 -10.80 61.64 -9.56
#